data_AF-A0A1E7JIT8-F1
#
_entry.id   AF-A0A1E7JIT8-F1
#
_cell.length_a   1.000
_cell.length_b   1.000
_cell.length_c   1.000
_cell.angle_alpha   90.00
_cell.angle_beta   90.00
_cell.angle_gamma   90.00
#
_symmetry.space_group_name_H-M   'P 1'
#
loop_
_entity.id
_entity.type
_entity.pdbx_description
1 polymer ?
#
loop_
_entity_poly.entity_id
_entity_poly.type
_entity_poly.pdbx_seq_one_letter_code
_entity_poly.pdbx_strand_id
1 'polypeptide(L)'
;MAVWGAVRYPGLPDRLPAHIGPDGIDAWTAKGVGAAFVPVFIYAGLTVVLTGCAALATRITPQDELPEPRNRWSGAAAAMTNRPASGVSARRTARSLLIMNALSGAGFLPLCWLQWRTPETAAVPAWVMPGTLTLFLLGLVPVGVACARDMAEKRTARA
;
A
#
# COMPACT_ATOMS: atom_id res chain seq x y z
N MET A 1 -0.25 6.02 14.02
CA MET A 1 -0.93 7.15 13.38
C MET A 1 -2.19 7.58 14.14
N ALA A 2 -3.23 6.74 14.24
CA ALA A 2 -4.51 7.14 14.86
C ALA A 2 -4.37 7.71 16.29
N VAL A 3 -3.62 7.05 17.17
CA VAL A 3 -3.38 7.52 18.55
C VAL A 3 -2.72 8.90 18.57
N TRP A 4 -1.69 9.10 17.74
CA TRP A 4 -1.01 10.39 17.64
C TRP A 4 -1.94 11.50 17.17
N GLY A 5 -2.77 11.22 16.16
CA GLY A 5 -3.78 12.16 15.68
C GLY A 5 -4.84 12.48 16.73
N ALA A 6 -5.31 11.48 17.48
CA ALA A 6 -6.30 11.67 18.54
C ALA A 6 -5.76 12.58 19.66
N VAL A 7 -4.50 12.43 20.04
CA VAL A 7 -3.83 13.30 21.02
C VAL A 7 -3.68 14.73 20.49
N ARG A 8 -3.43 14.91 19.18
CA ARG A 8 -3.23 16.22 18.56
C ARG A 8 -4.54 16.96 18.25
N TYR A 9 -5.60 16.22 17.94
CA TYR A 9 -6.86 16.76 17.40
C TYR A 9 -7.47 17.92 18.21
N PRO A 10 -7.50 17.90 19.55
CA PRO A 10 -8.05 19.02 20.33
C PRO A 10 -7.34 20.34 20.05
N GLY A 11 -6.01 20.32 19.91
CA GLY A 11 -5.18 21.51 19.70
C GLY A 11 -5.01 21.95 18.25
N LEU A 12 -5.66 21.31 17.29
CA LEU A 12 -5.58 21.71 15.88
C LEU A 12 -6.33 23.03 15.62
N PRO A 13 -5.84 23.87 14.70
CA PRO A 13 -6.50 25.12 14.29
C PRO A 13 -7.87 24.87 13.64
N ASP A 14 -8.68 25.91 13.55
CA ASP A 14 -10.04 25.85 12.96
C ASP A 14 -10.04 25.52 11.47
N ARG A 15 -8.90 25.70 10.79
CA ARG A 15 -8.71 25.37 9.38
C ARG A 15 -7.57 24.37 9.22
N LEU A 16 -7.79 23.37 8.38
CA LEU A 16 -6.85 22.31 8.07
C LEU A 16 -6.44 22.35 6.60
N PRO A 17 -5.25 21.85 6.26
CA PRO A 17 -4.82 21.71 4.87
C PRO A 17 -5.80 20.83 4.09
N ALA A 18 -6.24 21.30 2.93
CA ALA A 18 -7.11 20.55 2.01
C ALA A 18 -6.38 20.16 0.71
N HIS A 19 -5.44 20.99 0.25
CA HIS A 19 -4.62 20.74 -0.93
C HIS A 19 -3.20 21.25 -0.71
N ILE A 20 -2.22 20.59 -1.33
CA ILE A 20 -0.81 20.99 -1.33
C ILE A 20 -0.44 21.24 -2.80
N GLY A 21 -0.27 22.51 -3.15
CA GLY A 21 0.23 22.96 -4.44
C GLY A 21 1.76 23.10 -4.47
N PRO A 22 2.31 23.58 -5.60
CA PRO A 22 3.76 23.73 -5.80
C PRO A 22 4.45 24.62 -4.76
N ASP A 23 3.75 25.66 -4.28
CA ASP A 23 4.28 26.65 -3.32
C ASP A 23 3.88 26.36 -1.86
N GLY A 24 3.29 25.19 -1.59
CA GLY A 24 2.80 24.78 -0.27
C GLY A 24 1.29 24.62 -0.22
N ILE A 25 0.67 24.89 0.93
CA ILE A 25 -0.80 24.76 1.07
C ILE A 25 -1.47 25.94 0.37
N ASP A 26 -2.24 25.65 -0.66
CA ASP A 26 -3.02 26.60 -1.47
C ASP A 26 -4.54 26.49 -1.22
N ALA A 27 -5.01 25.42 -0.58
CA ALA A 27 -6.41 25.26 -0.16
C ALA A 27 -6.54 24.74 1.27
N TRP A 28 -7.60 25.22 1.94
CA TRP A 28 -7.89 24.96 3.33
C TRP A 28 -9.36 24.55 3.51
N THR A 29 -9.64 23.74 4.52
CA THR A 29 -11.00 23.30 4.89
C THR A 29 -11.24 23.49 6.38
N ALA A 30 -12.50 23.56 6.80
CA ALA A 30 -12.85 23.63 8.22
C ALA A 30 -12.38 22.38 8.97
N LYS A 31 -11.98 22.56 10.22
CA LYS A 31 -11.61 21.47 11.12
C LYS A 31 -12.78 20.51 11.27
N GLY A 32 -12.49 19.24 11.03
CA GLY A 32 -13.41 18.15 11.28
C GLY A 32 -12.65 16.83 11.32
N VAL A 33 -13.23 15.82 11.94
CA VAL A 33 -12.60 14.48 12.05
C VAL A 33 -12.30 13.91 10.67
N GLY A 34 -13.24 14.05 9.73
CA GLY A 34 -13.07 13.65 8.34
C GLY A 34 -11.82 14.29 7.71
N ALA A 35 -11.72 15.62 7.78
CA ALA A 35 -10.59 16.38 7.24
C ALA A 35 -9.26 16.07 7.95
N ALA A 36 -9.25 15.96 9.28
CA ALA A 36 -8.03 15.74 10.05
C ALA A 36 -7.46 14.32 9.87
N PHE A 37 -8.30 13.32 9.64
CA PHE A 37 -7.89 11.91 9.61
C PHE A 37 -7.91 11.28 8.21
N VAL A 38 -8.06 12.07 7.13
CA VAL A 38 -8.00 11.57 5.73
C VAL A 38 -6.82 10.60 5.50
N PRO A 39 -5.56 10.93 5.85
CA PRO A 39 -4.45 10.01 5.61
C PRO A 39 -4.59 8.68 6.38
N VAL A 40 -5.19 8.72 7.57
CA VAL A 40 -5.44 7.53 8.40
C VAL A 40 -6.51 6.64 7.76
N PHE A 41 -7.59 7.21 7.24
CA PHE A 41 -8.64 6.45 6.57
C PHE A 41 -8.14 5.82 5.27
N ILE A 42 -7.38 6.56 4.46
CA ILE A 42 -6.75 6.02 3.25
C ILE A 42 -5.83 4.86 3.60
N TYR A 43 -4.97 5.03 4.60
CA TYR A 43 -4.06 3.97 5.02
C TYR A 43 -4.80 2.74 5.58
N ALA A 44 -5.89 2.93 6.33
CA ALA A 44 -6.72 1.84 6.82
C ALA A 44 -7.33 1.03 5.66
N GLY A 45 -7.88 1.71 4.65
CA GLY A 45 -8.39 1.06 3.44
C GLY A 45 -7.31 0.28 2.69
N LEU A 46 -6.15 0.89 2.47
CA LEU A 46 -4.99 0.21 1.87
C LEU A 46 -4.55 -1.00 2.66
N THR A 47 -4.54 -0.91 3.99
CA THR A 47 -4.19 -2.03 4.87
C THR A 47 -5.16 -3.19 4.68
N VAL A 48 -6.46 -2.94 4.66
CA VAL A 48 -7.48 -3.98 4.43
C VAL A 48 -7.25 -4.66 3.07
N VAL A 49 -7.04 -3.88 2.01
CA VAL A 49 -6.81 -4.42 0.66
C VAL A 49 -5.54 -5.26 0.61
N LEU A 50 -4.40 -4.72 1.07
CA LEU A 50 -3.11 -5.40 0.98
C LEU A 50 -3.04 -6.65 1.87
N THR A 51 -3.58 -6.59 3.08
CA THR A 51 -3.65 -7.77 3.98
C THR A 51 -4.63 -8.82 3.46
N GLY A 52 -5.77 -8.41 2.90
CA GLY A 52 -6.71 -9.29 2.21
C GLY A 52 -6.05 -10.01 1.04
N CYS A 53 -5.35 -9.27 0.16
CA CYS A 53 -4.59 -9.85 -0.94
C CYS A 53 -3.47 -10.80 -0.46
N ALA A 54 -2.75 -10.45 0.61
CA ALA A 54 -1.74 -11.31 1.19
C ALA A 54 -2.34 -12.61 1.73
N ALA A 55 -3.47 -12.53 2.44
CA ALA A 55 -4.19 -13.70 2.94
C ALA A 55 -4.68 -14.59 1.77
N LEU A 56 -5.28 -13.99 0.74
CA LEU A 56 -5.73 -14.71 -0.46
C LEU A 56 -4.57 -15.38 -1.19
N ALA A 57 -3.44 -14.69 -1.37
CA ALA A 57 -2.27 -15.25 -2.03
C ALA A 57 -1.80 -16.56 -1.38
N THR A 58 -1.87 -16.66 -0.05
CA THR A 58 -1.51 -17.89 0.68
C THR A 58 -2.58 -18.98 0.70
N ARG A 59 -3.81 -18.66 0.29
CA ARG A 59 -4.95 -19.61 0.25
C ARG A 59 -5.23 -20.14 -1.15
N ILE A 60 -4.69 -19.50 -2.18
CA ILE A 60 -4.79 -19.99 -3.57
C ILE A 60 -3.92 -21.23 -3.72
N THR A 61 -4.49 -22.33 -4.20
CA THR A 61 -3.73 -23.51 -4.59
C THR A 61 -2.72 -23.12 -5.69
N PRO A 62 -1.41 -23.26 -5.43
CA PRO A 62 -0.35 -22.96 -6.39
C PRO A 62 -0.39 -23.85 -7.63
N GLN A 63 0.37 -23.50 -8.67
CA GLN A 63 0.35 -24.23 -9.94
C GLN A 63 1.00 -25.63 -9.85
N ASP A 64 2.07 -25.79 -9.07
CA ASP A 64 2.77 -27.06 -8.86
C ASP A 64 1.94 -28.12 -8.11
N GLU A 65 0.89 -27.69 -7.41
CA GLU A 65 -0.05 -28.57 -6.69
C GLU A 65 -1.32 -28.89 -7.51
N LEU A 66 -1.47 -28.35 -8.72
CA LEU A 66 -2.64 -28.63 -9.55
C LEU A 66 -2.55 -30.01 -10.21
N PRO A 67 -3.68 -30.72 -10.34
CA PRO A 67 -3.71 -31.96 -11.11
C PRO A 67 -3.39 -31.70 -12.58
N GLU A 68 -2.83 -32.71 -13.26
CA GLU A 68 -2.53 -32.61 -14.69
C GLU A 68 -3.79 -32.21 -15.49
N PRO A 69 -3.65 -31.30 -16.49
CA PRO A 69 -4.79 -30.85 -17.28
C PRO A 69 -5.43 -32.01 -18.03
N ARG A 70 -6.69 -32.31 -17.72
CA ARG A 70 -7.46 -33.35 -18.44
C ARG A 70 -7.71 -33.02 -19.90
N ASN A 71 -7.74 -31.73 -20.25
CA ASN A 71 -7.93 -31.23 -21.60
C ASN A 71 -7.39 -29.80 -21.78
N ARG A 72 -7.36 -29.30 -23.02
CA ARG A 72 -6.89 -27.95 -23.37
C ARG A 72 -7.59 -26.82 -22.60
N TRP A 73 -8.87 -26.99 -22.26
CA TRP A 73 -9.65 -25.97 -21.54
C TRP A 73 -9.29 -25.91 -20.06
N SER A 74 -9.03 -27.05 -19.43
CA SER A 74 -8.51 -27.11 -18.05
C SER A 74 -7.11 -26.50 -17.94
N GLY A 75 -6.25 -26.68 -18.96
CA GLY A 75 -4.95 -26.03 -19.04
C GLY A 75 -5.06 -24.52 -19.21
N ALA A 76 -5.97 -24.04 -20.07
CA ALA A 76 -6.23 -22.62 -20.26
C ALA A 76 -6.77 -21.95 -18.97
N ALA A 77 -7.72 -22.60 -18.27
CA ALA A 77 -8.26 -22.09 -17.01
C ALA A 77 -7.19 -21.98 -15.90
N ALA A 78 -6.28 -22.96 -15.81
CA ALA A 78 -5.14 -22.92 -14.89
C ALA A 78 -4.16 -21.78 -15.24
N ALA A 79 -3.93 -21.50 -16.52
CA ALA A 79 -3.08 -20.41 -16.97
C ALA A 79 -3.71 -19.01 -16.75
N MET A 80 -5.04 -18.89 -16.84
CA MET A 80 -5.76 -17.61 -16.70
C MET A 80 -5.91 -17.15 -15.25
N THR A 81 -5.74 -18.01 -14.26
CA THR A 81 -6.05 -17.69 -12.85
C THR A 81 -4.94 -16.98 -12.08
N ASN A 82 -3.88 -16.52 -12.77
CA ASN A 82 -2.71 -15.82 -12.21
C ASN A 82 -2.18 -16.39 -10.88
N ARG A 83 -2.28 -17.72 -10.73
CA ARG A 83 -1.93 -18.45 -9.52
C ARG A 83 -0.44 -18.34 -9.23
N PRO A 84 -0.01 -18.37 -7.96
CA PRO A 84 1.41 -18.48 -7.62
C PRO A 84 2.02 -19.75 -8.23
N ALA A 85 3.28 -19.68 -8.61
CA ALA A 85 4.02 -20.83 -9.14
C ALA A 85 4.05 -21.99 -8.14
N SER A 86 4.34 -21.65 -6.88
CA SER A 86 4.55 -22.58 -5.76
C SER A 86 4.04 -21.98 -4.45
N GLY A 87 3.91 -22.81 -3.41
CA GLY A 87 3.60 -22.33 -2.05
C GLY A 87 4.65 -21.35 -1.49
N VAL A 88 5.92 -21.50 -1.90
CA VAL A 88 7.00 -20.56 -1.54
C VAL A 88 6.78 -19.22 -2.22
N SER A 89 6.41 -19.22 -3.51
CA SER A 89 6.07 -17.99 -4.24
C SER A 89 4.87 -17.28 -3.63
N ALA A 90 3.82 -18.03 -3.24
CA ALA A 90 2.65 -17.49 -2.54
C ALA A 90 3.04 -16.75 -1.25
N ARG A 91 3.87 -17.36 -0.39
CA ARG A 91 4.36 -16.73 0.86
C ARG A 91 5.24 -15.51 0.59
N ARG A 92 6.07 -15.55 -0.46
CA ARG A 92 6.92 -14.41 -0.86
C ARG A 92 6.07 -13.22 -1.29
N THR A 93 5.02 -13.47 -2.09
CA THR A 93 4.05 -12.45 -2.51
C THR A 93 3.27 -11.89 -1.33
N ALA A 94 2.80 -12.73 -0.42
CA ALA A 94 2.13 -12.27 0.79
C ALA A 94 3.05 -11.38 1.63
N ARG A 95 4.30 -11.80 1.85
CA ARG A 95 5.30 -11.01 2.58
C ARG A 95 5.58 -9.66 1.90
N SER A 96 5.72 -9.63 0.57
CA SER A 96 5.99 -8.38 -0.15
C SER A 96 4.83 -7.38 -0.04
N LEU A 97 3.58 -7.84 -0.09
CA LEU A 97 2.40 -7.01 0.13
C LEU A 97 2.35 -6.44 1.56
N LEU A 98 2.74 -7.21 2.57
CA LEU A 98 2.80 -6.73 3.95
C LEU A 98 3.92 -5.70 4.15
N ILE A 99 5.08 -5.88 3.51
CA ILE A 99 6.17 -4.90 3.52
C ILE A 99 5.73 -3.61 2.83
N MET A 100 5.08 -3.73 1.66
CA MET A 100 4.49 -2.58 0.96
C MET A 100 3.53 -1.83 1.88
N ASN A 101 2.63 -2.54 2.58
CA ASN A 101 1.71 -1.92 3.53
C ASN A 101 2.42 -1.17 4.66
N ALA A 102 3.50 -1.73 5.22
CA ALA A 102 4.28 -1.07 6.26
C ALA A 102 4.95 0.21 5.74
N LEU A 103 5.54 0.16 4.54
CA LEU A 103 6.18 1.31 3.90
C LEU A 103 5.17 2.39 3.48
N SER A 104 3.98 2.00 3.00
CA SER A 104 2.88 2.92 2.78
C SER A 104 2.47 3.62 4.07
N GLY A 105 2.38 2.88 5.18
CA GLY A 105 2.09 3.46 6.49
C GLY A 105 3.14 4.50 6.91
N ALA A 106 4.42 4.18 6.72
CA ALA A 106 5.49 5.14 6.97
C ALA A 106 5.38 6.38 6.05
N GLY A 107 5.02 6.19 4.77
CA GLY A 107 4.80 7.26 3.80
C GLY A 107 3.65 8.21 4.17
N PHE A 108 2.64 7.74 4.91
CA PHE A 108 1.57 8.61 5.39
C PHE A 108 1.95 9.42 6.64
N LEU A 109 3.04 9.10 7.34
CA LEU A 109 3.44 9.83 8.56
C LEU A 109 3.78 11.31 8.31
N PRO A 110 4.56 11.69 7.27
CA PRO A 110 4.79 13.10 6.94
C PRO A 110 3.51 13.86 6.61
N LEU A 111 2.56 13.22 5.92
CA LEU A 111 1.27 13.83 5.59
C LEU A 111 0.42 14.02 6.86
N CYS A 112 0.37 13.03 7.75
CA CYS A 112 -0.27 13.16 9.06
C CYS A 112 0.36 14.29 9.89
N TRP A 113 1.70 14.37 9.88
CA TRP A 113 2.43 15.44 10.58
C TRP A 113 2.01 16.82 10.07
N LEU A 114 1.92 16.99 8.74
CA LEU A 114 1.49 18.24 8.13
C LEU A 114 0.04 18.57 8.49
N GLN A 115 -0.85 17.58 8.50
CA GLN A 115 -2.26 17.74 8.86
C GLN A 115 -2.46 18.09 10.34
N TRP A 116 -1.55 17.62 11.21
CA TRP A 116 -1.67 17.74 12.67
C TRP A 116 -0.74 18.76 13.31
N ARG A 117 -0.19 19.68 12.51
CA ARG A 117 0.56 20.81 13.03
C ARG A 117 -0.39 21.84 13.66
N THR A 118 0.03 22.39 14.79
CA THR A 118 -0.76 23.40 15.50
C THR A 118 -0.72 24.79 14.84
N PRO A 119 0.38 25.24 14.19
CA PRO A 119 0.36 26.50 13.46
C PRO A 119 -0.34 26.38 12.11
N GLU A 120 -1.27 27.31 11.82
CA GLU A 120 -1.83 27.49 10.47
C GLU A 120 -0.78 28.18 9.58
N THR A 121 0.10 27.40 8.97
CA THR A 121 1.14 27.91 8.05
C THR A 121 0.93 27.36 6.66
N ALA A 122 1.21 28.13 5.61
CA ALA A 122 1.16 27.63 4.24
C ALA A 122 2.44 26.85 3.86
N ALA A 123 3.57 27.21 4.45
CA ALA A 123 4.87 26.62 4.14
C ALA A 123 4.89 25.11 4.39
N VAL A 124 5.33 24.35 3.38
CA VAL A 124 5.54 22.90 3.47
C VAL A 124 7.03 22.64 3.32
N PRO A 125 7.67 21.88 4.23
CA PRO A 125 9.08 21.54 4.06
C PRO A 125 9.30 20.76 2.77
N ALA A 126 10.32 21.15 1.99
CA ALA A 126 10.61 20.60 0.67
C ALA A 126 10.84 19.07 0.66
N TRP A 127 11.17 18.47 1.80
CA TRP A 127 11.39 17.02 1.92
C TRP A 127 10.09 16.20 2.02
N VAL A 128 8.95 16.80 2.39
CA VAL A 128 7.71 16.06 2.70
C VAL A 128 7.23 15.27 1.49
N MET A 129 7.12 15.92 0.33
CA MET A 129 6.67 15.28 -0.91
C MET A 129 7.66 14.22 -1.42
N PRO A 130 8.96 14.52 -1.65
CA PRO A 130 9.89 13.51 -2.13
C PRO A 130 10.06 12.37 -1.12
N GLY A 131 10.13 12.65 0.19
CA GLY A 131 10.25 11.60 1.21
C GLY A 131 9.05 10.65 1.23
N THR A 132 7.83 11.20 1.12
CA THR A 132 6.59 10.40 1.04
C THR A 132 6.59 9.54 -0.22
N LEU A 133 6.88 10.13 -1.38
CA LEU A 133 6.94 9.41 -2.66
C LEU A 133 8.02 8.32 -2.65
N THR A 134 9.19 8.60 -2.11
CA THR A 134 10.27 7.61 -1.98
C THR A 134 9.80 6.40 -1.17
N LEU A 135 9.11 6.58 -0.05
CA LEU A 135 8.59 5.46 0.75
C LEU A 135 7.57 4.63 -0.01
N PHE A 136 6.68 5.26 -0.79
CA PHE A 136 5.74 4.54 -1.64
C PHE A 136 6.44 3.76 -2.75
N LEU A 137 7.42 4.37 -3.43
CA LEU A 137 8.20 3.72 -4.49
C LEU A 137 9.02 2.55 -3.95
N LEU A 138 9.66 2.72 -2.79
CA LEU A 138 10.37 1.63 -2.10
C LEU A 138 9.43 0.48 -1.73
N GLY A 139 8.16 0.78 -1.42
CA GLY A 139 7.11 -0.22 -1.18
C GLY A 139 6.84 -1.13 -2.38
N LEU A 140 7.02 -0.62 -3.61
CA LEU A 140 6.80 -1.40 -4.84
C LEU A 140 7.93 -2.38 -5.15
N VAL A 141 9.16 -2.09 -4.70
CA VAL A 141 10.35 -2.92 -4.95
C VAL A 141 10.14 -4.40 -4.53
N PRO A 142 9.75 -4.73 -3.29
CA PRO A 142 9.57 -6.13 -2.90
C PRO A 142 8.45 -6.83 -3.68
N VAL A 143 7.42 -6.09 -4.11
CA VAL A 143 6.32 -6.63 -4.94
C VAL A 143 6.84 -6.96 -6.34
N GLY A 144 7.59 -6.06 -6.95
CA GLY A 144 8.24 -6.27 -8.25
C GLY A 144 9.21 -7.45 -8.23
N VAL A 145 10.03 -7.57 -7.18
CA VAL A 145 10.95 -8.71 -7.01
C VAL A 145 10.19 -10.02 -6.82
N ALA A 146 9.12 -10.04 -6.02
CA ALA A 146 8.30 -11.23 -5.83
C ALA A 146 7.66 -11.68 -7.16
N CYS A 147 7.10 -10.74 -7.93
CA CYS A 147 6.52 -10.98 -9.25
C CYS A 147 7.57 -11.53 -10.24
N ALA A 148 8.73 -10.89 -10.34
CA ALA A 148 9.80 -11.34 -11.24
C ALA A 148 10.24 -12.78 -10.93
N ARG A 149 10.37 -13.14 -9.65
CA ARG A 149 10.74 -14.49 -9.24
C ARG A 149 9.63 -15.50 -9.51
N ASP A 150 8.37 -15.16 -9.24
CA ASP A 150 7.22 -16.02 -9.57
C ASP A 150 7.16 -16.31 -11.08
N MET A 151 7.37 -15.29 -11.91
CA MET A 151 7.42 -15.44 -13.37
C MET A 151 8.61 -16.29 -13.84
N ALA A 152 9.76 -16.21 -13.17
CA ALA A 152 10.91 -17.06 -13.46
C ALA A 152 10.62 -18.52 -13.12
N GLU A 153 10.05 -18.80 -11.94
CA GLU A 153 9.64 -20.15 -11.50
C GLU A 153 8.62 -20.77 -12.48
N LYS A 154 7.65 -19.98 -12.95
CA LYS A 154 6.67 -20.40 -13.97
C LYS A 154 7.29 -20.74 -15.31
N ARG A 155 8.36 -20.05 -15.72
CA ARG A 155 9.06 -20.33 -16.99
C ARG A 155 9.85 -21.62 -16.90
N THR A 156 10.54 -21.87 -15.78
CA THR A 156 11.30 -23.10 -15.58
C THR A 156 10.41 -24.33 -15.50
N ALA A 157 9.20 -24.22 -14.94
CA ALA A 157 8.26 -25.34 -14.88
C ALA A 157 7.61 -25.70 -16.23
N ARG A 158 7.77 -24.86 -17.26
CA ARG A 158 7.23 -25.08 -18.62
C ARG A 158 8.29 -25.58 -19.62
N ALA A 159 9.57 -25.49 -19.27
CA ALA A 159 10.69 -25.91 -20.09
C ALA A 159 10.96 -27.40 -19.88
#